data_AF-G1QBL8-F1
#
_entry.id   AF-G1QBL8-F1
#
_cell.length_a   1.000
_cell.length_b   1.000
_cell.length_c   1.000
_cell.angle_alpha   90.00
_cell.angle_beta   90.00
_cell.angle_gamma   90.00
#
_symmetry.space_group_name_H-M   'P 1'
#
loop_
_entity.id
_entity.type
_entity.pdbx_description
1 polymer ?
#
loop_
_entity_poly.entity_id
_entity_poly.type
_entity_poly.pdbx_seq_one_letter_code
_entity_poly.pdbx_strand_id
1 'polypeptide(L)'
;VRRTVEFVAERIGSNCVKHVKATLLQEQLVTQRQEGGDPAGQLLEILCSQLCPHGAQALTQGREFCQKKPPEETPAAVLSSAENAVGLATEKACTWLSANITALTRREVKAAVGRMLRAQGPEPAVRGDRRGCSRACEHHAPLPSHLISEIKDLLSVAVGPRDPEEGVSPEHLEQLLGQLGQTLRCRHFLCPPAEQHLAKCSVELASLLVADQIPVLGPPTHHRLERGQARRLLHMLLSLWKDDFQVPVPLQLLLSPRNVGLLADTRPREWDLLLFLLRELVEKGLMGRKEIDACLDSLREAQWPEDFAEELARL
;
A
#
# COMPACT_ATOMS: atom_id res chain seq x y z
N VAL A 1 9.68 -19.48 7.15
CA VAL A 1 10.23 -19.89 5.83
C VAL A 1 9.14 -20.12 4.77
N ARG A 2 8.22 -21.10 4.90
CA ARG A 2 7.20 -21.37 3.86
C ARG A 2 6.29 -20.17 3.52
N ARG A 3 5.76 -19.47 4.54
CA ARG A 3 4.97 -18.22 4.36
C ARG A 3 5.78 -17.09 3.70
N THR A 4 7.06 -16.98 4.03
CA THR A 4 7.97 -15.98 3.43
C THR A 4 8.20 -16.26 1.95
N VAL A 5 8.37 -17.53 1.58
CA VAL A 5 8.53 -17.94 0.17
C VAL A 5 7.26 -17.73 -0.63
N GLU A 6 6.09 -18.05 -0.08
CA GLU A 6 4.79 -17.82 -0.72
C GLU A 6 4.52 -16.31 -0.92
N PHE A 7 4.83 -15.48 0.08
CA PHE A 7 4.72 -14.02 -0.01
C PHE A 7 5.68 -13.41 -1.06
N VAL A 8 6.94 -13.85 -1.08
CA VAL A 8 7.93 -13.41 -2.06
C VAL A 8 7.53 -13.86 -3.47
N ALA A 9 7.05 -15.09 -3.64
CA ALA A 9 6.55 -15.60 -4.91
C ALA A 9 5.34 -14.79 -5.42
N GLU A 10 4.39 -14.43 -4.55
CA GLU A 10 3.23 -13.61 -4.89
C GLU A 10 3.65 -12.19 -5.31
N ARG A 11 4.64 -11.61 -4.64
CA ARG A 11 5.18 -10.28 -4.95
C ARG A 11 5.94 -10.25 -6.26
N ILE A 12 6.82 -11.22 -6.50
CA ILE A 12 7.52 -11.40 -7.78
C ILE A 12 6.49 -11.60 -8.89
N GLY A 13 5.47 -12.42 -8.67
CA GLY A 13 4.40 -12.64 -9.65
C GLY A 13 3.60 -11.41 -10.01
N SER A 14 3.20 -10.62 -9.01
CA SER A 14 2.50 -9.35 -9.24
C SER A 14 3.36 -8.38 -10.06
N ASN A 15 4.67 -8.31 -9.80
CA ASN A 15 5.57 -7.43 -10.55
C ASN A 15 5.85 -7.94 -11.97
N CYS A 16 6.03 -9.25 -12.18
CA CYS A 16 6.15 -9.84 -13.52
C CYS A 16 4.90 -9.55 -14.36
N VAL A 17 3.70 -9.68 -13.79
CA VAL A 17 2.43 -9.37 -14.47
C VAL A 17 2.32 -7.88 -14.80
N LYS A 18 2.77 -6.98 -13.92
CA LYS A 18 2.82 -5.53 -14.20
C LYS A 18 3.81 -5.18 -15.31
N HIS A 19 4.96 -5.84 -15.36
CA HIS A 19 5.94 -5.66 -16.45
C HIS A 19 5.42 -6.20 -17.78
N VAL A 20 4.85 -7.41 -17.80
CA VAL A 20 4.17 -7.97 -18.98
C VAL A 20 3.06 -7.01 -19.47
N LYS A 21 2.28 -6.43 -18.55
CA LYS A 21 1.27 -5.42 -18.87
C LYS A 21 1.89 -4.15 -19.48
N ALA A 22 2.99 -3.64 -18.93
CA ALA A 22 3.63 -2.42 -19.43
C ALA A 22 4.26 -2.63 -20.81
N THR A 23 4.93 -3.76 -21.02
CA THR A 23 5.67 -4.04 -22.26
C THR A 23 4.75 -4.51 -23.39
N LEU A 24 3.81 -5.43 -23.13
CA LEU A 24 3.08 -6.10 -24.22
C LEU A 24 1.72 -5.48 -24.58
N LEU A 25 1.03 -4.80 -23.66
CA LEU A 25 -0.20 -4.08 -24.04
C LEU A 25 0.10 -2.80 -24.81
N GLN A 26 1.24 -2.15 -24.56
CA GLN A 26 1.59 -0.89 -25.24
C GLN A 26 1.93 -1.13 -26.72
N GLU A 27 2.57 -2.26 -27.06
CA GLU A 27 2.93 -2.61 -28.44
C GLU A 27 1.74 -3.16 -29.24
N GLN A 28 0.91 -4.04 -28.66
CA GLN A 28 -0.22 -4.68 -29.38
C GLN A 28 -1.43 -3.74 -29.60
N LEU A 29 -1.65 -2.76 -28.70
CA LEU A 29 -2.73 -1.77 -28.83
C LEU A 29 -2.48 -0.73 -29.93
N VAL A 30 -1.22 -0.52 -30.33
CA VAL A 30 -0.85 0.39 -31.43
C VAL A 30 -1.10 -0.29 -32.78
N THR A 31 -0.82 -1.58 -32.90
CA THR A 31 -0.94 -2.33 -34.16
C THR A 31 -2.39 -2.61 -34.57
N GLN A 32 -3.30 -2.85 -33.62
CA GLN A 32 -4.70 -3.19 -33.92
C GLN A 32 -5.69 -2.00 -33.98
N ARG A 33 -5.20 -0.75 -33.90
CA ARG A 33 -6.03 0.45 -34.20
C ARG A 33 -6.38 0.59 -35.69
N GLN A 34 -5.85 -0.26 -36.58
CA GLN A 34 -5.99 -0.12 -38.04
C GLN A 34 -7.02 -1.05 -38.69
N GLU A 35 -7.54 -2.08 -38.02
CA GLU A 35 -8.49 -3.01 -38.63
C GLU A 35 -9.82 -2.99 -37.86
N GLY A 36 -10.82 -2.32 -38.43
CA GLY A 36 -12.16 -2.23 -37.85
C GLY A 36 -12.93 -3.55 -37.93
N GLY A 37 -13.44 -4.01 -36.78
CA GLY A 37 -14.44 -5.10 -36.67
C GLY A 37 -14.51 -5.74 -35.27
N ASP A 38 -15.73 -5.79 -34.68
CA ASP A 38 -16.15 -6.33 -33.36
C ASP A 38 -16.05 -7.89 -33.26
N PRO A 39 -16.11 -8.60 -32.09
CA PRO A 39 -16.26 -8.18 -30.70
C PRO A 39 -15.13 -8.61 -29.75
N ALA A 40 -15.03 -7.86 -28.64
CA ALA A 40 -14.12 -8.02 -27.50
C ALA A 40 -13.70 -9.44 -27.06
N GLY A 41 -14.50 -10.47 -27.34
CA GLY A 41 -14.18 -11.88 -27.07
C GLY A 41 -13.07 -12.44 -27.97
N GLN A 42 -13.10 -12.17 -29.28
CA GLN A 42 -12.05 -12.63 -30.21
C GLN A 42 -10.72 -11.91 -29.95
N LEU A 43 -10.78 -10.62 -29.63
CA LEU A 43 -9.60 -9.82 -29.30
C LEU A 43 -8.94 -10.28 -27.99
N LEU A 44 -9.75 -10.68 -26.99
CA LEU A 44 -9.26 -11.29 -25.75
C LEU A 44 -8.59 -12.65 -26.02
N GLU A 45 -9.16 -13.49 -26.87
CA GLU A 45 -8.56 -14.78 -27.22
C GLU A 45 -7.27 -14.65 -28.02
N ILE A 46 -7.22 -13.73 -28.99
CA ILE A 46 -6.02 -13.43 -29.79
C ILE A 46 -4.90 -12.87 -28.91
N LEU A 47 -5.21 -11.94 -28.01
CA LEU A 47 -4.22 -11.42 -27.06
C LEU A 47 -3.78 -12.49 -26.06
N CYS A 48 -4.69 -13.34 -25.57
CA CYS A 48 -4.30 -14.42 -24.68
C CYS A 48 -3.42 -15.47 -25.39
N SER A 49 -3.69 -15.79 -26.67
CA SER A 49 -2.89 -16.75 -27.43
C SER A 49 -1.50 -16.22 -27.78
N GLN A 50 -1.36 -14.90 -27.97
CA GLN A 50 -0.07 -14.26 -28.23
C GLN A 50 0.75 -14.01 -26.96
N LEU A 51 0.13 -13.61 -25.85
CA LEU A 51 0.84 -13.17 -24.65
C LEU A 51 1.24 -14.30 -23.70
N CYS A 52 0.47 -15.40 -23.65
CA CYS A 52 0.78 -16.53 -22.77
C CYS A 52 2.12 -17.22 -23.13
N PRO A 53 2.46 -17.46 -24.42
CA PRO A 53 3.77 -18.00 -24.81
C PRO A 53 4.94 -17.08 -24.44
N HIS A 54 4.79 -15.76 -24.61
CA HIS A 54 5.83 -14.79 -24.24
C HIS A 54 6.05 -14.74 -22.71
N GLY A 55 4.97 -14.81 -21.93
CA GLY A 55 5.05 -14.93 -20.47
C GLY A 55 5.76 -16.21 -20.02
N ALA A 56 5.49 -17.35 -20.68
CA ALA A 56 6.19 -18.61 -20.42
C ALA A 56 7.68 -18.55 -20.80
N GLN A 57 8.02 -17.93 -21.93
CA GLN A 57 9.39 -17.75 -22.38
C GLN A 57 10.20 -16.83 -21.46
N ALA A 58 9.61 -15.72 -20.99
CA ALA A 58 10.24 -14.81 -20.03
C ALA A 58 10.53 -15.49 -18.69
N LEU A 59 9.65 -16.41 -18.24
CA LEU A 59 9.89 -17.24 -17.06
C LEU A 59 11.07 -18.20 -17.26
N THR A 60 11.17 -18.84 -18.44
CA THR A 60 12.31 -19.70 -18.79
C THR A 60 13.63 -18.92 -18.79
N GLN A 61 13.65 -17.74 -19.40
CA GLN A 61 14.82 -16.86 -19.43
C GLN A 61 15.22 -16.38 -18.02
N GLY A 62 14.24 -16.02 -17.19
CA GLY A 62 14.48 -15.66 -15.79
C GLY A 62 15.08 -16.81 -14.98
N ARG A 63 14.61 -18.04 -15.21
CA ARG A 63 15.19 -19.25 -14.60
C ARG A 63 16.65 -19.46 -15.01
N GLU A 64 16.96 -19.33 -16.29
CA GLU A 64 18.34 -19.48 -16.81
C GLU A 64 19.28 -18.39 -16.29
N PHE A 65 18.79 -17.16 -16.15
CA PHE A 65 19.56 -16.03 -15.60
C PHE A 65 19.93 -16.27 -14.14
N CYS A 66 18.97 -16.69 -13.31
CA CYS A 66 19.21 -17.00 -11.90
C CYS A 66 20.16 -18.19 -11.70
N GLN A 67 20.20 -19.15 -12.63
CA GLN A 67 21.12 -20.29 -12.59
C GLN A 67 22.57 -19.91 -12.94
N LYS A 68 22.80 -18.79 -13.63
CA LYS A 68 24.12 -18.40 -14.16
C LYS A 68 24.89 -17.41 -13.28
N LYS A 69 24.29 -16.81 -12.25
CA LYS A 69 24.90 -15.73 -11.48
C LYS A 69 25.13 -16.13 -10.01
N PRO A 70 26.28 -16.74 -9.66
CA PRO A 70 26.62 -16.97 -8.25
C PRO A 70 26.99 -15.63 -7.57
N PRO A 71 26.69 -15.45 -6.28
CA PRO A 71 27.13 -14.27 -5.53
C PRO A 71 28.66 -14.30 -5.36
N GLU A 72 29.32 -13.23 -5.80
CA GLU A 72 30.73 -12.97 -5.50
C GLU A 72 30.87 -12.69 -3.99
N GLU A 73 31.72 -13.48 -3.34
CA GLU A 73 32.24 -13.27 -1.97
C GLU A 73 31.31 -13.60 -0.78
N THR A 74 31.15 -14.89 -0.44
CA THR A 74 30.72 -15.33 0.90
C THR A 74 31.24 -16.74 1.22
N PRO A 75 31.56 -17.12 2.48
CA PRO A 75 32.19 -18.40 2.80
C PRO A 75 31.36 -19.65 2.40
N ALA A 76 32.05 -20.71 1.94
CA ALA A 76 31.50 -21.91 1.29
C ALA A 76 30.37 -22.66 2.06
N ALA A 77 30.37 -22.60 3.39
CA ALA A 77 29.36 -23.26 4.22
C ALA A 77 28.03 -22.47 4.29
N VAL A 78 28.09 -21.13 4.20
CA VAL A 78 26.90 -20.26 4.10
C VAL A 78 26.32 -20.34 2.69
N LEU A 79 27.18 -20.46 1.67
CA LEU A 79 26.77 -20.66 0.27
C LEU A 79 25.93 -21.92 0.10
N SER A 80 26.36 -23.09 0.55
CA SER A 80 25.59 -24.34 0.36
C SER A 80 24.17 -24.29 0.95
N SER A 81 24.00 -23.73 2.16
CA SER A 81 22.68 -23.63 2.80
C SER A 81 21.81 -22.52 2.20
N ALA A 82 22.42 -21.38 1.84
CA ALA A 82 21.74 -20.27 1.17
C ALA A 82 21.38 -20.59 -0.28
N GLU A 83 22.25 -21.27 -1.04
CA GLU A 83 22.00 -21.75 -2.42
C GLU A 83 20.86 -22.75 -2.46
N ASN A 84 20.79 -23.67 -1.49
CA ASN A 84 19.68 -24.61 -1.39
C ASN A 84 18.36 -23.91 -1.01
N ALA A 85 18.40 -22.92 -0.10
CA ALA A 85 17.22 -22.13 0.28
C ALA A 85 16.74 -21.21 -0.86
N VAL A 86 17.66 -20.54 -1.55
CA VAL A 86 17.40 -19.68 -2.72
C VAL A 86 16.93 -20.52 -3.91
N GLY A 87 17.53 -21.68 -4.13
CA GLY A 87 17.12 -22.66 -5.14
C GLY A 87 15.68 -23.12 -4.90
N LEU A 88 15.36 -23.53 -3.66
CA LEU A 88 14.01 -23.95 -3.30
C LEU A 88 12.99 -22.81 -3.36
N ALA A 89 13.37 -21.60 -2.98
CA ALA A 89 12.51 -20.41 -3.10
C ALA A 89 12.26 -20.05 -4.57
N THR A 90 13.30 -20.09 -5.40
CA THR A 90 13.23 -19.85 -6.84
C THR A 90 12.38 -20.91 -7.54
N GLU A 91 12.55 -22.19 -7.17
CA GLU A 91 11.77 -23.29 -7.72
C GLU A 91 10.28 -23.16 -7.35
N LYS A 92 9.97 -22.83 -6.09
CA LYS A 92 8.60 -22.61 -5.64
C LYS A 92 7.95 -21.40 -6.29
N ALA A 93 8.70 -20.30 -6.42
CA ALA A 93 8.24 -19.10 -7.13
C ALA A 93 7.99 -19.41 -8.61
N CYS A 94 8.94 -20.07 -9.30
CA CYS A 94 8.77 -20.47 -10.70
C CYS A 94 7.59 -21.42 -10.88
N THR A 95 7.43 -22.41 -10.01
CA THR A 95 6.34 -23.39 -10.09
C THR A 95 4.99 -22.72 -9.89
N TRP A 96 4.89 -21.84 -8.89
CA TRP A 96 3.68 -21.06 -8.66
C TRP A 96 3.38 -20.13 -9.84
N LEU A 97 4.40 -19.46 -10.38
CA LEU A 97 4.23 -18.56 -11.52
C LEU A 97 3.80 -19.31 -12.78
N SER A 98 4.46 -20.40 -13.14
CA SER A 98 4.07 -21.20 -14.29
C SER A 98 2.63 -21.74 -14.17
N ALA A 99 2.18 -22.09 -12.96
CA ALA A 99 0.82 -22.54 -12.71
C ALA A 99 -0.23 -21.41 -12.79
N ASN A 100 0.14 -20.16 -12.51
CA ASN A 100 -0.81 -19.06 -12.32
C ASN A 100 -0.71 -17.94 -13.37
N ILE A 101 0.40 -17.82 -14.11
CA ILE A 101 0.69 -16.69 -15.01
C ILE A 101 -0.37 -16.55 -16.11
N THR A 102 -0.86 -17.65 -16.67
CA THR A 102 -1.93 -17.65 -17.67
C THR A 102 -3.24 -17.08 -17.13
N ALA A 103 -3.63 -17.45 -15.90
CA ALA A 103 -4.86 -16.96 -15.27
C ALA A 103 -4.75 -15.48 -14.89
N LEU A 104 -3.59 -15.07 -14.36
CA LEU A 104 -3.29 -13.67 -14.02
C LEU A 104 -3.29 -12.79 -15.27
N THR A 105 -2.66 -13.26 -16.36
CA THR A 105 -2.64 -12.57 -17.66
C THR A 105 -4.05 -12.42 -18.21
N ARG A 106 -4.86 -13.49 -18.24
CA ARG A 106 -6.27 -13.44 -18.66
C ARG A 106 -7.09 -12.44 -17.84
N ARG A 107 -6.92 -12.42 -16.52
CA ARG A 107 -7.65 -11.50 -15.62
C ARG A 107 -7.30 -10.04 -15.91
N GLU A 108 -6.02 -9.74 -16.10
CA GLU A 108 -5.57 -8.37 -16.39
C GLU A 108 -5.95 -7.91 -17.79
N VAL A 109 -5.84 -8.76 -18.81
CA VAL A 109 -6.28 -8.44 -20.18
C VAL A 109 -7.79 -8.21 -20.20
N LYS A 110 -8.58 -9.05 -19.54
CA LYS A 110 -10.04 -8.85 -19.39
C LYS A 110 -10.37 -7.53 -18.69
N ALA A 111 -9.64 -7.17 -17.65
CA ALA A 111 -9.83 -5.90 -16.95
C ALA A 111 -9.44 -4.69 -17.82
N ALA A 112 -8.38 -4.79 -18.62
CA ALA A 112 -7.93 -3.75 -19.55
C ALA A 112 -8.92 -3.54 -20.71
N VAL A 113 -9.31 -4.61 -21.39
CA VAL A 113 -10.31 -4.59 -22.47
C VAL A 113 -11.66 -4.07 -21.95
N GLY A 114 -12.09 -4.50 -20.77
CA GLY A 114 -13.32 -3.98 -20.15
C GLY A 114 -13.26 -2.48 -19.82
N ARG A 115 -12.09 -1.92 -19.49
CA ARG A 115 -11.91 -0.47 -19.33
C ARG A 115 -11.95 0.26 -20.68
N MET A 116 -11.40 -0.34 -21.73
CA MET A 116 -11.38 0.24 -23.07
C MET A 116 -12.75 0.25 -23.75
N LEU A 117 -13.54 -0.82 -23.63
CA LEU A 117 -14.90 -0.87 -24.19
C LEU A 117 -15.82 0.16 -23.53
N ARG A 118 -15.66 0.39 -22.22
CA ARG A 118 -16.35 1.48 -21.51
C ARG A 118 -15.93 2.87 -21.98
N ALA A 119 -14.79 3.01 -22.64
CA ALA A 119 -14.32 4.26 -23.24
C ALA A 119 -14.75 4.43 -24.70
N GLN A 120 -15.38 3.41 -25.32
CA GLN A 120 -15.82 3.41 -26.74
C GLN A 120 -17.34 3.46 -26.93
N GLY A 121 -18.14 3.42 -25.85
CA GLY A 121 -19.58 3.68 -25.95
C GLY A 121 -19.85 5.15 -26.32
N PRO A 122 -21.03 5.49 -26.88
CA PRO A 122 -21.40 6.89 -27.09
C PRO A 122 -21.24 7.62 -25.76
N GLU A 123 -20.55 8.77 -25.77
CA GLU A 123 -20.48 9.61 -24.59
C GLU A 123 -21.90 9.77 -24.04
N PRO A 124 -22.16 9.49 -22.76
CA PRO A 124 -23.34 10.02 -22.14
C PRO A 124 -23.14 11.53 -22.10
N ALA A 125 -23.62 12.20 -23.15
CA ALA A 125 -24.08 13.56 -23.08
C ALA A 125 -24.90 13.66 -21.79
N VAL A 126 -24.49 14.58 -20.91
CA VAL A 126 -24.96 14.74 -19.52
C VAL A 126 -24.28 13.80 -18.49
N ARG A 127 -22.99 14.05 -18.24
CA ARG A 127 -22.51 14.21 -16.85
C ARG A 127 -21.90 15.60 -16.67
N GLY A 128 -22.76 16.62 -16.79
CA GLY A 128 -22.57 17.78 -15.95
C GLY A 128 -22.54 17.30 -14.50
N ASP A 129 -21.55 17.77 -13.74
CA ASP A 129 -21.38 17.55 -12.29
C ASP A 129 -20.66 16.26 -11.84
N ARG A 130 -19.35 16.17 -12.13
CA ARG A 130 -18.37 15.50 -11.24
C ARG A 130 -17.04 16.25 -11.16
N ARG A 131 -17.05 17.59 -11.19
CA ARG A 131 -15.88 18.36 -10.75
C ARG A 131 -15.94 18.39 -9.22
N GLY A 132 -15.24 17.45 -8.58
CA GLY A 132 -15.17 17.31 -7.12
C GLY A 132 -14.46 18.45 -6.40
N CYS A 133 -14.15 19.55 -7.09
CA CYS A 133 -13.55 20.76 -6.55
C CYS A 133 -14.18 22.01 -7.19
N SER A 134 -13.93 23.16 -6.58
CA SER A 134 -14.46 24.44 -7.03
C SER A 134 -14.03 24.76 -8.47
N ARG A 135 -14.87 25.52 -9.20
CA ARG A 135 -14.55 25.98 -10.56
C ARG A 135 -13.32 26.91 -10.62
N ALA A 136 -12.89 27.45 -9.49
CA ALA A 136 -11.71 28.30 -9.35
C ALA A 136 -10.45 27.50 -8.97
N CYS A 137 -10.51 26.17 -8.86
CA CYS A 137 -9.35 25.35 -8.52
C CYS A 137 -8.38 25.28 -9.71
N GLU A 138 -7.13 25.71 -9.50
CA GLU A 138 -6.05 25.67 -10.50
C GLU A 138 -5.44 24.26 -10.68
N HIS A 139 -5.93 23.27 -9.93
CA HIS A 139 -5.50 21.86 -9.99
C HIS A 139 -4.00 21.61 -9.78
N HIS A 140 -3.31 22.48 -9.03
CA HIS A 140 -1.90 22.30 -8.63
C HIS A 140 -1.68 21.25 -7.52
N ALA A 141 -2.73 20.53 -7.10
CA ALA A 141 -2.61 19.51 -6.08
C ALA A 141 -1.75 18.32 -6.57
N PRO A 142 -0.92 17.72 -5.70
CA PRO A 142 -0.06 16.62 -6.10
C PRO A 142 -0.86 15.39 -6.54
N LEU A 143 -0.27 14.61 -7.45
CA LEU A 143 -0.87 13.37 -7.94
C LEU A 143 -1.02 12.36 -6.79
N PRO A 144 -2.17 11.65 -6.69
CA PRO A 144 -2.37 10.63 -5.66
C PRO A 144 -1.30 9.54 -5.66
N SER A 145 -0.77 9.18 -6.84
CA SER A 145 0.31 8.19 -6.95
C SER A 145 1.61 8.65 -6.28
N HIS A 146 1.95 9.93 -6.37
CA HIS A 146 3.13 10.48 -5.70
C HIS A 146 2.93 10.45 -4.19
N LEU A 147 1.79 10.92 -3.69
CA LEU A 147 1.47 10.87 -2.26
C LEU A 147 1.47 9.44 -1.68
N ILE A 148 0.94 8.47 -2.44
CA ILE A 148 0.97 7.06 -2.03
C ILE A 148 2.42 6.57 -1.91
N SER A 149 3.29 6.92 -2.86
CA SER A 149 4.71 6.54 -2.79
C SER A 149 5.40 7.19 -1.59
N GLU A 150 5.25 8.52 -1.41
CA GLU A 150 5.84 9.26 -0.29
C GLU A 150 5.42 8.69 1.08
N ILE A 151 4.11 8.46 1.29
CA ILE A 151 3.63 7.88 2.54
C ILE A 151 4.20 6.46 2.72
N LYS A 152 4.27 5.66 1.65
CA LYS A 152 4.83 4.29 1.75
C LYS A 152 6.33 4.28 2.04
N ASP A 153 7.07 5.23 1.50
CA ASP A 153 8.50 5.36 1.78
C ASP A 153 8.70 5.75 3.25
N LEU A 154 7.89 6.68 3.77
CA LEU A 154 7.85 7.01 5.20
C LEU A 154 7.50 5.81 6.09
N LEU A 155 6.44 5.07 5.74
CA LEU A 155 6.06 3.85 6.46
C LEU A 155 7.20 2.81 6.44
N SER A 156 7.98 2.75 5.36
CA SER A 156 9.12 1.84 5.25
C SER A 156 10.26 2.27 6.18
N VAL A 157 10.57 3.57 6.22
CA VAL A 157 11.57 4.15 7.13
C VAL A 157 11.19 3.91 8.60
N ALA A 158 9.91 4.10 8.95
CA ALA A 158 9.44 3.89 10.33
C ALA A 158 9.51 2.43 10.80
N VAL A 159 9.36 1.46 9.90
CA VAL A 159 9.49 0.02 10.23
C VAL A 159 10.96 -0.38 10.40
N GLY A 160 11.89 0.35 9.78
CA GLY A 160 13.32 0.07 9.87
C GLY A 160 14.12 0.97 8.95
N PRO A 161 14.80 2.00 9.46
CA PRO A 161 15.68 2.83 8.65
C PRO A 161 16.85 1.99 8.13
N ARG A 162 17.26 2.26 6.89
CA ARG A 162 18.40 1.65 6.21
C ARG A 162 19.73 2.18 6.74
N ASP A 163 19.71 3.39 7.28
CA ASP A 163 20.85 4.11 7.83
C ASP A 163 20.44 4.82 9.14
N PRO A 164 21.30 4.90 10.17
CA PRO A 164 21.03 5.64 11.40
C PRO A 164 20.83 7.17 11.20
N GLU A 165 21.09 7.72 10.02
CA GLU A 165 20.75 9.11 9.71
C GLU A 165 19.47 9.21 8.86
N GLU A 166 18.82 8.08 8.55
CA GLU A 166 17.55 8.08 7.83
C GLU A 166 16.39 8.36 8.79
N GLY A 167 15.68 9.45 8.50
CA GLY A 167 14.55 9.92 9.30
C GLY A 167 13.74 10.97 8.54
N VAL A 168 12.68 11.45 9.17
CA VAL A 168 11.74 12.41 8.57
C VAL A 168 11.64 13.65 9.46
N SER A 169 11.68 14.84 8.87
CA SER A 169 11.48 16.06 9.66
C SER A 169 9.99 16.27 10.01
N PRO A 170 9.66 16.87 11.15
CA PRO A 170 8.26 17.17 11.51
C PRO A 170 7.57 18.06 10.47
N GLU A 171 8.31 19.01 9.89
CA GLU A 171 7.81 19.91 8.86
C GLU A 171 7.42 19.14 7.59
N HIS A 172 8.18 18.08 7.25
CA HIS A 172 7.85 17.23 6.12
C HIS A 172 6.55 16.45 6.36
N LEU A 173 6.31 15.95 7.58
CA LEU A 173 5.03 15.31 7.94
C LEU A 173 3.85 16.27 7.80
N GLU A 174 3.98 17.49 8.32
CA GLU A 174 2.94 18.53 8.21
C GLU A 174 2.68 18.89 6.74
N GLN A 175 3.74 19.06 5.95
CA GLN A 175 3.62 19.32 4.51
C GLN A 175 2.92 18.17 3.79
N LEU A 176 3.28 16.91 4.07
CA LEU A 176 2.71 15.73 3.43
C LEU A 176 1.20 15.61 3.74
N LEU A 177 0.79 15.85 4.98
CA LEU A 177 -0.64 15.88 5.37
C LEU A 177 -1.37 17.06 4.72
N GLY A 178 -0.73 18.23 4.62
CA GLY A 178 -1.28 19.38 3.92
C GLY A 178 -1.51 19.09 2.42
N GLN A 179 -0.54 18.46 1.77
CA GLN A 179 -0.62 18.01 0.38
C GLN A 179 -1.71 16.95 0.18
N LEU A 180 -1.84 15.99 1.12
CA LEU A 180 -2.95 15.03 1.13
C LEU A 180 -4.30 15.74 1.15
N GLY A 181 -4.50 16.70 2.05
CA GLY A 181 -5.73 17.50 2.10
C GLY A 181 -5.97 18.31 0.82
N GLN A 182 -4.92 18.85 0.18
CA GLN A 182 -5.07 19.51 -1.12
C GLN A 182 -5.55 18.55 -2.21
N THR A 183 -4.98 17.35 -2.27
CA THR A 183 -5.38 16.32 -3.25
C THR A 183 -6.80 15.83 -3.01
N LEU A 184 -7.19 15.61 -1.74
CA LEU A 184 -8.55 15.18 -1.37
C LEU A 184 -9.62 16.25 -1.63
N ARG A 185 -9.29 17.54 -1.52
CA ARG A 185 -10.20 18.65 -1.87
C ARG A 185 -10.22 18.94 -3.37
N CYS A 186 -9.09 18.80 -4.05
CA CYS A 186 -8.99 19.03 -5.49
C CYS A 186 -9.70 17.93 -6.28
N ARG A 187 -9.55 16.66 -5.88
CA ARG A 187 -10.22 15.48 -6.48
C ARG A 187 -10.02 15.27 -7.99
N HIS A 188 -9.38 16.18 -8.70
CA HIS A 188 -9.28 16.19 -10.16
C HIS A 188 -8.58 14.93 -10.67
N PHE A 189 -7.48 14.56 -10.02
CA PHE A 189 -6.70 13.37 -10.33
C PHE A 189 -7.04 12.16 -9.42
N LEU A 190 -8.01 12.31 -8.52
CA LEU A 190 -8.32 11.32 -7.50
C LEU A 190 -9.35 10.31 -8.02
N CYS A 191 -9.00 9.02 -7.95
CA CYS A 191 -9.93 7.93 -8.23
C CYS A 191 -10.24 7.15 -6.93
N PRO A 192 -11.42 6.49 -6.83
CA PRO A 192 -11.81 5.81 -5.59
C PRO A 192 -10.78 4.80 -5.05
N PRO A 193 -10.10 3.97 -5.89
CA PRO A 193 -9.05 3.08 -5.40
C PRO A 193 -7.83 3.81 -4.81
N ALA A 194 -7.44 4.95 -5.39
CA ALA A 194 -6.33 5.74 -4.87
C ALA A 194 -6.73 6.41 -3.54
N GLU A 195 -7.96 6.92 -3.45
CA GLU A 195 -8.50 7.50 -2.22
C GLU A 195 -8.57 6.45 -1.09
N GLN A 196 -9.03 5.23 -1.37
CA GLN A 196 -9.04 4.13 -0.40
C GLN A 196 -7.63 3.76 0.07
N HIS A 197 -6.64 3.79 -0.84
CA HIS A 197 -5.25 3.53 -0.48
C HIS A 197 -4.70 4.63 0.43
N LEU A 198 -4.95 5.89 0.09
CA LEU A 198 -4.57 7.04 0.91
C LEU A 198 -5.24 6.98 2.30
N ALA A 199 -6.53 6.60 2.36
CA ALA A 199 -7.24 6.42 3.62
C ALA A 199 -6.56 5.35 4.49
N LYS A 200 -6.25 4.18 3.91
CA LYS A 200 -5.54 3.11 4.62
C LYS A 200 -4.15 3.57 5.10
N CYS A 201 -3.35 4.16 4.23
CA CYS A 201 -2.02 4.65 4.59
C CYS A 201 -2.05 5.74 5.67
N SER A 202 -3.07 6.61 5.66
CA SER A 202 -3.24 7.63 6.69
C SER A 202 -3.54 7.03 8.07
N VAL A 203 -4.26 5.90 8.13
CA VAL A 203 -4.50 5.14 9.38
C VAL A 203 -3.23 4.44 9.86
N GLU A 204 -2.43 3.88 8.95
CA GLU A 204 -1.13 3.30 9.28
C GLU A 204 -0.17 4.37 9.83
N LEU A 205 -0.14 5.56 9.22
CA LEU A 205 0.63 6.70 9.71
C LEU A 205 0.18 7.16 11.11
N ALA A 206 -1.13 7.26 11.35
CA ALA A 206 -1.66 7.55 12.69
C ALA A 206 -1.22 6.52 13.74
N SER A 207 -1.18 5.24 13.36
CA SER A 207 -0.75 4.16 14.27
C SER A 207 0.73 4.33 14.67
N LEU A 208 1.59 4.73 13.73
CA LEU A 208 3.01 5.01 14.01
C LEU A 208 3.21 6.28 14.84
N LEU A 209 2.40 7.33 14.60
CA LEU A 209 2.40 8.54 15.42
C LEU A 209 2.03 8.25 16.87
N VAL A 210 1.00 7.44 17.07
CA VAL A 210 0.56 7.02 18.42
C VAL A 210 1.60 6.15 19.10
N ALA A 211 2.28 5.28 18.35
CA ALA A 211 3.34 4.41 18.86
C ALA A 211 4.71 5.08 18.97
N ASP A 212 4.84 6.38 18.64
CA ASP A 212 6.12 7.10 18.70
C ASP A 212 7.24 6.40 17.90
N GLN A 213 6.88 5.80 16.77
CA GLN A 213 7.76 5.00 15.91
C GLN A 213 8.21 5.73 14.63
N ILE A 214 7.95 7.04 14.52
CA ILE A 214 8.45 7.82 13.38
C ILE A 214 9.86 8.31 13.73
N PRO A 215 10.91 7.90 13.00
CA PRO A 215 12.27 8.38 13.26
C PRO A 215 12.39 9.83 12.81
N VAL A 216 12.58 10.75 13.75
CA VAL A 216 12.70 12.18 13.47
C VAL A 216 14.17 12.60 13.38
N LEU A 217 14.51 13.37 12.34
CA LEU A 217 15.84 13.97 12.19
C LEU A 217 16.05 15.10 13.21
N GLY A 218 17.13 15.04 13.99
CA GLY A 218 17.51 16.10 14.94
C GLY A 218 18.73 15.76 15.83
N PRO A 219 19.58 16.75 16.20
CA PRO A 219 20.74 16.52 17.05
C PRO A 219 20.41 16.54 18.57
N PRO A 220 21.02 15.67 19.40
CA PRO A 220 21.86 14.53 19.04
C PRO A 220 21.05 13.22 18.93
N THR A 221 21.17 12.53 17.79
CA THR A 221 20.68 11.17 17.48
C THR A 221 19.19 10.88 17.74
N HIS A 222 18.41 10.76 16.66
CA HIS A 222 17.01 10.29 16.62
C HIS A 222 16.11 10.79 17.75
N HIS A 223 15.43 11.91 17.49
CA HIS A 223 14.42 12.37 18.43
C HIS A 223 13.11 11.64 18.16
N ARG A 224 12.43 11.31 19.26
CA ARG A 224 11.00 11.02 19.24
C ARG A 224 10.27 12.32 18.96
N LEU A 225 9.14 12.21 18.27
CA LEU A 225 8.36 13.38 17.90
C LEU A 225 7.77 13.98 19.19
N GLU A 226 7.86 15.30 19.39
CA GLU A 226 7.33 15.88 20.63
C GLU A 226 5.84 15.58 20.74
N ARG A 227 5.34 15.24 21.94
CA ARG A 227 3.91 14.90 22.11
C ARG A 227 2.97 15.99 21.57
N GLY A 228 3.37 17.26 21.72
CA GLY A 228 2.63 18.39 21.17
C GLY A 228 2.58 18.38 19.63
N GLN A 229 3.67 18.04 18.97
CA GLN A 229 3.74 17.86 17.51
C GLN A 229 2.89 16.66 17.08
N ALA A 230 2.98 15.52 17.78
CA ALA A 230 2.25 14.32 17.43
C ALA A 230 0.74 14.56 17.51
N ARG A 231 0.29 15.24 18.57
CA ARG A 231 -1.12 15.68 18.71
C ARG A 231 -1.56 16.60 17.58
N ARG A 232 -0.72 17.50 17.10
CA ARG A 232 -1.06 18.37 15.95
C ARG A 232 -1.23 17.55 14.67
N LEU A 233 -0.32 16.62 14.38
CA LEU A 233 -0.40 15.74 13.22
C LEU A 233 -1.65 14.83 13.27
N LEU A 234 -1.97 14.29 14.46
CA LEU A 234 -3.19 13.52 14.67
C LEU A 234 -4.45 14.36 14.46
N HIS A 235 -4.48 15.62 14.92
CA HIS A 235 -5.59 16.54 14.62
C HIS A 235 -5.75 16.80 13.13
N MET A 236 -4.64 16.95 12.38
CA MET A 236 -4.70 17.09 10.93
C MET A 236 -5.33 15.84 10.30
N LEU A 237 -4.88 14.64 10.67
CA LEU A 237 -5.44 13.38 10.19
C LEU A 237 -6.94 13.24 10.50
N LEU A 238 -7.34 13.55 11.73
CA LEU A 238 -8.74 13.55 12.15
C LEU A 238 -9.61 14.50 11.31
N SER A 239 -9.08 15.67 10.97
CA SER A 239 -9.77 16.64 10.11
C SER A 239 -9.89 16.10 8.68
N LEU A 240 -8.82 15.53 8.14
CA LEU A 240 -8.85 14.90 6.81
C LEU A 240 -9.88 13.76 6.74
N TRP A 241 -9.91 12.87 7.74
CA TRP A 241 -10.85 11.75 7.81
C TRP A 241 -12.31 12.18 7.89
N LYS A 242 -12.57 13.30 8.56
CA LYS A 242 -13.92 13.83 8.74
C LYS A 242 -14.40 14.60 7.53
N ASP A 243 -13.56 15.50 7.02
CA ASP A 243 -14.00 16.58 6.15
C ASP A 243 -13.62 16.35 4.68
N ASP A 244 -12.51 15.64 4.41
CA ASP A 244 -11.92 15.57 3.07
C ASP A 244 -12.05 14.19 2.39
N PHE A 245 -11.98 13.08 3.14
CA PHE A 245 -12.19 11.75 2.59
C PHE A 245 -13.68 11.49 2.29
N GLN A 246 -13.98 11.06 1.06
CA GLN A 246 -15.33 10.64 0.65
C GLN A 246 -15.53 9.13 0.66
N VAL A 247 -14.44 8.37 0.84
CA VAL A 247 -14.48 6.92 1.04
C VAL A 247 -14.42 6.60 2.53
N PRO A 248 -15.01 5.47 2.98
CA PRO A 248 -14.85 5.04 4.36
C PRO A 248 -13.39 4.87 4.73
N VAL A 249 -12.95 5.58 5.77
CA VAL A 249 -11.62 5.42 6.34
C VAL A 249 -11.62 4.17 7.22
N PRO A 250 -10.69 3.22 7.06
CA PRO A 250 -10.69 1.96 7.81
C PRO A 250 -10.12 2.13 9.22
N LEU A 251 -10.79 2.92 10.05
CA LEU A 251 -10.35 3.34 11.39
C LEU A 251 -10.19 2.16 12.37
N GLN A 252 -10.93 1.07 12.18
CA GLN A 252 -10.78 -0.17 12.94
C GLN A 252 -9.35 -0.75 12.84
N LEU A 253 -8.57 -0.40 11.81
CA LEU A 253 -7.17 -0.83 11.72
C LEU A 253 -6.29 -0.21 12.80
N LEU A 254 -6.63 0.95 13.36
CA LEU A 254 -5.94 1.54 14.52
C LEU A 254 -5.89 0.57 15.69
N LEU A 255 -6.99 -0.17 15.90
CA LEU A 255 -7.17 -1.16 16.96
C LEU A 255 -6.97 -2.60 16.46
N SER A 256 -6.15 -2.80 15.42
CA SER A 256 -5.75 -4.13 15.00
C SER A 256 -4.62 -4.68 15.87
N PRO A 257 -4.50 -6.00 16.08
CA PRO A 257 -3.40 -6.57 16.86
C PRO A 257 -2.01 -6.16 16.35
N ARG A 258 -1.86 -6.01 15.03
CA ARG A 258 -0.62 -5.50 14.44
C ARG A 258 -0.29 -4.09 14.92
N ASN A 259 -1.25 -3.18 14.88
CA ASN A 259 -1.00 -1.76 15.12
C ASN A 259 -0.96 -1.45 16.62
N VAL A 260 -1.77 -2.12 17.44
CA VAL A 260 -1.67 -2.02 18.91
C VAL A 260 -0.38 -2.65 19.41
N GLY A 261 0.11 -3.72 18.78
CA GLY A 261 1.40 -4.32 19.11
C GLY A 261 2.59 -3.37 18.95
N LEU A 262 2.47 -2.32 18.12
CA LEU A 262 3.50 -1.27 18.00
C LEU A 262 3.73 -0.52 19.33
N LEU A 263 2.74 -0.49 20.21
CA LEU A 263 2.82 0.15 21.51
C LEU A 263 3.54 -0.73 22.55
N ALA A 264 3.62 -2.04 22.31
CA ALA A 264 4.25 -2.98 23.25
C ALA A 264 5.76 -2.73 23.42
N ASP A 265 6.41 -2.22 22.37
CA ASP A 265 7.84 -1.91 22.33
C ASP A 265 8.18 -0.52 22.90
N THR A 266 7.18 0.32 23.17
CA THR A 266 7.39 1.65 23.76
C THR A 266 7.61 1.56 25.26
N ARG A 267 8.69 2.16 25.78
CA ARG A 267 8.92 2.34 27.21
C ARG A 267 9.27 3.81 27.52
N PRO A 268 8.67 4.43 28.56
CA PRO A 268 7.50 3.95 29.31
C PRO A 268 6.25 3.82 28.40
N ARG A 269 5.35 2.89 28.72
CA ARG A 269 4.11 2.65 27.96
C ARG A 269 3.12 3.77 28.23
N GLU A 270 3.17 4.80 27.41
CA GLU A 270 2.32 5.98 27.54
C GLU A 270 1.26 5.97 26.44
N TRP A 271 0.06 5.55 26.83
CA TRP A 271 -1.10 5.44 25.94
C TRP A 271 -1.79 6.79 25.69
N ASP A 272 -1.19 7.90 26.10
CA ASP A 272 -1.76 9.24 26.03
C ASP A 272 -2.22 9.62 24.62
N LEU A 273 -1.42 9.30 23.61
CA LEU A 273 -1.75 9.60 22.21
C LEU A 273 -2.86 8.68 21.68
N LEU A 274 -2.89 7.42 22.10
CA LEU A 274 -3.97 6.49 21.74
C LEU A 274 -5.29 6.94 22.38
N LEU A 275 -5.28 7.22 23.68
CA LEU A 275 -6.45 7.70 24.41
C LEU A 275 -6.96 9.03 23.86
N PHE A 276 -6.04 9.95 23.55
CA PHE A 276 -6.37 11.18 22.84
C PHE A 276 -7.07 10.90 21.51
N LEU A 277 -6.49 10.04 20.66
CA LEU A 277 -7.06 9.71 19.35
C LEU A 277 -8.45 9.04 19.47
N LEU A 278 -8.61 8.07 20.36
CA LEU A 278 -9.90 7.37 20.56
C LEU A 278 -10.99 8.32 21.05
N ARG A 279 -10.68 9.26 21.95
CA ARG A 279 -11.63 10.29 22.39
C ARG A 279 -12.06 11.18 21.23
N GLU A 280 -11.11 11.69 20.46
CA GLU A 280 -11.40 12.55 19.31
C GLU A 280 -12.20 11.83 18.21
N LEU A 281 -11.95 10.54 17.99
CA LEU A 281 -12.73 9.73 17.04
C LEU A 281 -14.20 9.67 17.43
N VAL A 282 -14.49 9.51 18.72
CA VAL A 282 -15.86 9.52 19.26
C VAL A 282 -16.47 10.91 19.17
N GLU A 283 -15.74 11.94 19.62
CA GLU A 283 -16.22 13.32 19.65
C GLU A 283 -16.50 13.89 18.25
N LYS A 284 -15.69 13.51 17.26
CA LYS A 284 -15.90 13.89 15.86
C LYS A 284 -16.93 13.03 15.13
N GLY A 285 -17.43 11.96 15.77
CA GLY A 285 -18.40 11.04 15.18
C GLY A 285 -17.81 10.13 14.09
N LEU A 286 -16.48 9.94 14.09
CA LEU A 286 -15.77 9.10 13.13
C LEU A 286 -15.87 7.61 13.48
N MET A 287 -15.96 7.28 14.77
CA MET A 287 -16.10 5.91 15.27
C MET A 287 -16.98 5.89 16.52
N GLY A 288 -17.88 4.91 16.64
CA GLY A 288 -18.78 4.81 17.79
C GLY A 288 -18.11 4.17 19.00
N ARG A 289 -18.55 4.51 20.23
CA ARG A 289 -18.04 3.86 21.47
C ARG A 289 -18.17 2.33 21.42
N LYS A 290 -19.34 1.82 21.01
CA LYS A 290 -19.57 0.37 20.87
C LYS A 290 -18.66 -0.29 19.82
N GLU A 291 -18.29 0.46 18.78
CA GLU A 291 -17.41 -0.02 17.72
C GLU A 291 -15.97 -0.12 18.24
N ILE A 292 -15.54 0.86 19.03
CA ILE A 292 -14.26 0.84 19.75
C ILE A 292 -14.24 -0.32 20.75
N ASP A 293 -15.29 -0.50 21.55
CA ASP A 293 -15.40 -1.59 22.54
C ASP A 293 -15.27 -2.96 21.85
N ALA A 294 -15.97 -3.17 20.72
CA ALA A 294 -15.87 -4.41 19.94
C ALA A 294 -14.44 -4.67 19.40
N CYS A 295 -13.74 -3.60 19.00
CA CYS A 295 -12.35 -3.70 18.56
C CYS A 295 -11.41 -4.04 19.74
N LEU A 296 -11.64 -3.44 20.91
CA LEU A 296 -10.89 -3.72 22.14
C LEU A 296 -11.11 -5.15 22.64
N ASP A 297 -12.34 -5.66 22.59
CA ASP A 297 -12.64 -7.05 22.94
C ASP A 297 -11.91 -8.03 22.01
N SER A 298 -11.90 -7.75 20.71
CA SER A 298 -11.14 -8.53 19.73
C SER A 298 -9.62 -8.52 20.00
N LEU A 299 -9.10 -7.41 20.56
CA LEU A 299 -7.70 -7.31 20.97
C LEU A 299 -7.42 -8.11 22.23
N ARG A 300 -8.33 -8.13 23.21
CA ARG A 300 -8.17 -8.90 24.46
C ARG A 300 -8.12 -10.42 24.21
N GLU A 301 -8.73 -10.90 23.13
CA GLU A 301 -8.65 -12.30 22.70
C GLU A 301 -7.31 -12.66 22.01
N ALA A 302 -6.50 -11.66 21.63
CA ALA A 302 -5.21 -11.90 21.00
C ALA A 302 -4.13 -12.27 22.03
N GLN A 303 -3.07 -12.95 21.57
CA GLN A 303 -1.95 -13.35 22.42
C GLN A 303 -0.98 -12.18 22.62
N TRP A 304 -0.80 -11.76 23.87
CA TRP A 304 0.06 -10.66 24.28
C TRP A 304 1.04 -11.08 25.38
N PRO A 305 2.18 -10.38 25.54
CA PRO A 305 2.96 -10.42 26.77
C PRO A 305 2.10 -10.08 27.99
N GLU A 306 2.28 -10.77 29.13
CA GLU A 306 1.42 -10.62 30.32
C GLU A 306 1.32 -9.17 30.80
N ASP A 307 2.47 -8.49 30.88
CA ASP A 307 2.58 -7.10 31.28
C ASP A 307 1.84 -6.14 30.33
N PHE A 308 1.75 -6.48 29.04
CA PHE A 308 1.01 -5.71 28.06
C PHE A 308 -0.50 -6.01 28.10
N ALA A 309 -0.87 -7.28 28.33
CA ALA A 309 -2.26 -7.69 28.46
C ALA A 309 -2.95 -7.02 29.65
N GLU A 310 -2.26 -6.91 30.79
CA GLU A 310 -2.79 -6.24 31.99
C GLU A 310 -3.07 -4.75 31.77
N GLU A 311 -2.20 -4.05 31.04
CA GLU A 311 -2.40 -2.64 30.69
C GLU A 311 -3.52 -2.47 29.65
N LEU A 312 -3.56 -3.32 28.63
CA LEU A 312 -4.62 -3.31 27.63
C LEU A 312 -6.01 -3.55 28.25
N ALA A 313 -6.09 -4.31 29.34
CA ALA A 313 -7.33 -4.50 30.10
C ALA A 313 -7.81 -3.23 30.84
N ARG A 314 -6.94 -2.24 31.05
CA ARG A 314 -7.27 -0.95 31.71
C ARG A 314 -7.71 0.13 30.73
N LEU A 315 -7.51 -0.09 29.43
CA LEU A 315 -8.00 0.74 28.31
C LEU A 315 -9.51 0.54 28.12
#